data_AF-A0A0A0BNL4-F1
#
_entry.id   AF-A0A0A0BNL4-F1
#
_cell.length_a   1.000
_cell.length_b   1.000
_cell.length_c   1.000
_cell.angle_alpha   90.00
_cell.angle_beta   90.00
_cell.angle_gamma   90.00
#
_symmetry.space_group_name_H-M   'P 1'
#
loop_
_entity.id
_entity.type
_entity.pdbx_description
1 polymer ?
#
loop_
_entity_poly.entity_id
_entity_poly.type
_entity_poly.pdbx_seq_one_letter_code
_entity_poly.pdbx_strand_id
1 'polypeptide(L)'
;VRFAAADLASWDAHEEYDLVTASFLQSPVELPRAQVLRAAAGRVAQGGHLLLLTHAAPPPWAREPMHHHEFLTPQEEVDRLDLDPGAWTVAVAETRERQVTDPDGQAATLLDAVVLLRRR
;
A
#
# COMPACT_ATOMS: atom_id res chain seq x y z
N VAL A 1 15.52 -14.37 -9.84
CA VAL A 1 14.99 -13.54 -8.74
C VAL A 1 16.16 -12.87 -8.06
N ARG A 2 16.09 -11.57 -7.78
CA ARG A 2 17.12 -10.79 -7.06
C ARG A 2 16.51 -10.24 -5.78
N PHE A 3 17.24 -10.35 -4.68
CA PHE A 3 16.89 -9.69 -3.42
C PHE A 3 17.88 -8.55 -3.16
N ALA A 4 17.39 -7.47 -2.56
CA ALA A 4 18.19 -6.34 -2.14
C ALA A 4 17.76 -5.92 -0.73
N ALA A 5 18.73 -5.58 0.11
CA ALA A 5 18.50 -4.92 1.37
C ALA A 5 18.86 -3.44 1.20
N ALA A 6 17.87 -2.56 1.34
CA ALA A 6 18.03 -1.12 1.17
C ALA A 6 17.05 -0.37 2.07
N ASP A 7 17.39 0.87 2.41
CA ASP A 7 16.44 1.82 2.99
C ASP A 7 15.56 2.40 1.88
N LEU A 8 14.25 2.16 1.95
CA LEU A 8 13.29 2.62 0.96
C LEU A 8 13.23 4.15 0.85
N ALA A 9 13.58 4.89 1.90
CA ALA A 9 13.58 6.36 1.89
C ALA A 9 14.69 6.95 1.01
N SER A 10 15.80 6.21 0.84
CA SER A 10 16.95 6.63 0.04
C SER A 10 17.31 5.65 -1.07
N TRP A 11 16.46 4.66 -1.35
CA TRP A 11 16.75 3.64 -2.35
C TRP A 11 16.64 4.24 -3.75
N ASP A 12 17.78 4.42 -4.40
CA ASP A 12 17.88 4.89 -5.77
C ASP A 12 18.11 3.71 -6.72
N ALA A 13 17.02 3.18 -7.27
CA ALA A 13 17.05 2.19 -8.34
C ALA A 13 16.30 2.76 -9.53
N HIS A 14 16.88 2.63 -10.72
CA HIS A 14 16.38 3.23 -11.95
C HIS A 14 15.66 2.23 -12.86
N GLU A 15 15.63 0.95 -12.48
CA GLU A 15 14.93 -0.07 -13.22
C GLU A 15 13.40 0.14 -13.16
N GLU A 16 12.76 0.07 -14.32
CA GLU A 16 11.30 0.07 -14.44
C GLU A 16 10.74 -1.36 -14.50
N TYR A 17 9.49 -1.52 -14.06
CA TYR A 17 8.81 -2.80 -13.96
C TYR A 17 7.37 -2.68 -14.49
N ASP A 18 6.88 -3.74 -15.14
CA ASP A 18 5.48 -3.83 -15.58
C ASP A 18 4.49 -3.90 -14.40
N LEU A 19 4.96 -4.35 -13.24
CA LEU A 19 4.21 -4.42 -11.99
C LEU A 19 5.11 -4.05 -10.81
N VAL A 20 4.70 -3.06 -10.03
CA VAL A 20 5.27 -2.75 -8.71
C VAL A 20 4.20 -3.01 -7.66
N THR A 21 4.55 -3.75 -6.61
CA THR A 21 3.64 -4.02 -5.49
C THR A 21 4.21 -3.45 -4.19
N ALA A 22 3.35 -2.88 -3.36
CA ALA A 22 3.68 -2.50 -2.00
C ALA A 22 2.58 -3.02 -1.07
N SER A 23 2.97 -3.77 -0.03
CA SER A 23 2.03 -4.47 0.83
C SER A 23 2.34 -4.20 2.29
N PHE A 24 1.34 -3.66 3.00
CA PHE A 24 1.34 -3.44 4.45
C PHE A 24 2.55 -2.65 4.96
N LEU A 25 2.91 -1.58 4.25
CA LEU A 25 3.98 -0.66 4.65
C LEU A 25 3.57 0.30 5.78
N GLN A 26 2.49 0.02 6.52
CA GLN A 26 2.21 0.67 7.80
C GLN A 26 3.27 0.21 8.81
N SER A 27 4.07 1.16 9.30
CA SER A 27 5.22 0.88 10.15
C SER A 27 5.01 1.44 11.57
N PRO A 28 5.44 0.72 12.63
CA PRO A 28 5.48 1.26 13.99
C PRO A 28 6.67 2.21 14.22
N VAL A 29 7.63 2.23 13.31
CA VAL A 29 8.76 3.18 13.29
C VAL A 29 8.59 4.18 12.16
N GLU A 30 9.28 5.33 12.25
CA GLU A 30 9.23 6.36 11.22
C GLU A 30 9.56 5.80 9.83
N LEU A 31 8.61 5.96 8.91
CA LEU A 31 8.75 5.61 7.50
C LEU A 31 8.05 6.72 6.71
N PRO A 32 8.73 7.42 5.79
CA PRO A 32 8.10 8.43 4.94
C PRO A 32 7.26 7.74 3.85
N ARG A 33 6.19 7.05 4.26
CA ARG A 33 5.40 6.13 3.42
C ARG A 33 4.93 6.78 2.12
N ALA A 34 4.40 7.99 2.18
CA ALA A 34 3.93 8.71 0.98
C ALA A 34 5.08 8.99 -0.02
N GLN A 35 6.29 9.28 0.45
CA GLN A 35 7.46 9.45 -0.43
C GLN A 35 7.89 8.11 -1.02
N VAL A 36 7.96 7.05 -0.20
CA VAL A 36 8.31 5.70 -0.63
C VAL A 36 7.36 5.18 -1.71
N LEU A 37 6.05 5.35 -1.51
CA LEU A 37 5.05 4.89 -2.47
C LEU A 37 5.08 5.70 -3.77
N ARG A 38 5.33 7.02 -3.71
CA ARG A 38 5.55 7.84 -4.91
C ARG A 38 6.80 7.42 -5.68
N ALA A 39 7.90 7.15 -4.98
CA ALA A 39 9.12 6.63 -5.60
C ALA A 39 8.87 5.25 -6.25
N ALA A 40 8.09 4.38 -5.62
CA ALA A 40 7.67 3.10 -6.18
C ALA A 40 6.80 3.27 -7.44
N ALA A 41 5.84 4.20 -7.44
CA ALA A 41 5.03 4.53 -8.61
C ALA A 41 5.89 4.98 -9.80
N GLY A 42 6.96 5.75 -9.54
CA GLY A 42 7.91 6.20 -10.56
C GLY A 42 8.66 5.07 -11.27
N ARG A 43 8.68 3.86 -10.70
CA ARG A 43 9.32 2.67 -11.28
C ARG A 43 8.37 1.79 -12.09
N VAL A 44 7.11 2.18 -12.23
CA VAL A 44 6.15 1.45 -13.06
C VAL A 44 6.36 1.86 -14.51
N ALA A 45 6.67 0.93 -15.40
CA ALA A 45 6.83 1.21 -16.83
C ALA A 45 5.53 1.77 -17.44
N GLN A 46 5.62 2.47 -18.58
CA GLN A 46 4.44 2.88 -19.33
C GLN A 46 3.54 1.67 -19.66
N GLY A 47 2.24 1.78 -19.38
CA GLY A 47 1.28 0.68 -19.53
C GLY A 47 1.24 -0.31 -18.36
N GLY A 48 2.20 -0.25 -17.44
CA GLY A 48 2.32 -1.10 -16.25
C GLY A 48 1.41 -0.68 -15.08
N HIS A 49 1.53 -1.39 -13.95
CA HIS A 49 0.66 -1.24 -12.79
C HIS A 49 1.38 -1.03 -11.46
N LEU A 50 0.77 -0.22 -10.60
CA LEU A 50 1.06 -0.16 -9.17
C LEU A 50 -0.07 -0.84 -8.40
N LEU A 51 0.26 -1.83 -7.57
CA LEU A 51 -0.68 -2.48 -6.65
C LEU A 51 -0.31 -2.16 -5.20
N LEU A 52 -1.22 -1.48 -4.49
CA LEU A 52 -1.11 -1.22 -3.06
C LEU A 52 -2.07 -2.13 -2.29
N LEU A 53 -1.53 -2.77 -1.25
CA LEU A 53 -2.29 -3.52 -0.24
C LEU A 53 -1.99 -2.93 1.12
N THR A 54 -3.03 -2.54 1.85
CA THR A 54 -2.91 -1.74 3.07
C THR A 54 -4.00 -2.15 4.06
N HIS A 55 -3.83 -1.89 5.36
CA HIS A 55 -4.94 -2.03 6.30
C HIS A 55 -5.91 -0.85 6.16
N ALA A 56 -7.21 -1.16 6.01
CA ALA A 56 -8.29 -0.16 5.95
C ALA A 56 -8.97 0.06 7.32
N ALA A 57 -8.69 -0.81 8.31
CA ALA A 57 -9.17 -0.67 9.68
C ALA A 57 -8.21 -1.40 10.65
N PRO A 58 -8.22 -1.07 11.95
CA PRO A 58 -7.54 -1.88 12.94
C PRO A 58 -8.15 -3.30 12.99
N PRO A 59 -7.38 -4.31 13.42
CA PRO A 59 -7.94 -5.64 13.65
C PRO A 59 -8.98 -5.59 14.78
N PRO A 60 -10.02 -6.45 14.74
CA PRO A 60 -11.13 -6.41 15.71
C PRO A 60 -10.72 -6.73 17.16
N TRP A 61 -9.55 -7.33 17.36
CA TRP A 61 -8.99 -7.63 18.69
C TRP A 61 -8.01 -6.57 19.21
N ALA A 62 -7.83 -5.44 18.51
CA ALA A 62 -7.02 -4.33 19.01
C ALA A 62 -7.63 -3.76 20.31
N ARG A 63 -6.87 -3.75 21.41
CA ARG A 63 -7.35 -3.38 22.75
C ARG A 63 -7.22 -1.89 23.08
N GLU A 64 -6.35 -1.17 22.38
CA GLU A 64 -6.13 0.27 22.56
C GLU A 64 -6.39 1.00 21.25
N PRO A 65 -6.81 2.28 21.29
CA PRO A 65 -6.89 3.05 20.07
C PRO A 65 -5.47 3.13 19.49
N MET A 66 -5.29 2.62 18.28
CA MET A 66 -4.02 2.69 17.55
C MET A 66 -3.79 4.14 17.10
N HIS A 67 -3.52 5.04 18.05
CA HIS A 67 -3.43 6.50 17.87
C HIS A 67 -2.31 6.93 16.90
N HIS A 68 -1.43 6.01 16.50
CA HIS A 68 -0.31 6.25 15.59
C HIS A 68 -0.48 5.63 14.21
N HIS A 69 -1.59 4.93 13.94
CA HIS A 69 -1.81 4.28 12.65
C HIS A 69 -2.95 4.96 11.89
N GLU A 70 -2.60 5.60 10.77
CA GLU A 70 -3.56 6.12 9.81
C GLU A 70 -4.11 4.95 8.98
N PHE A 71 -5.42 4.71 9.05
CA PHE A 71 -6.13 3.75 8.22
C PHE A 71 -6.86 4.52 7.13
N LEU A 72 -6.24 4.57 5.96
CA LEU A 72 -6.80 5.28 4.82
C LEU A 72 -7.85 4.41 4.11
N THR A 73 -8.91 5.06 3.65
CA THR A 73 -9.79 4.47 2.65
C THR A 73 -9.03 4.25 1.33
N PRO A 74 -9.52 3.36 0.44
CA PRO A 74 -8.90 3.16 -0.86
C PRO A 74 -8.74 4.45 -1.68
N GLN A 75 -9.70 5.38 -1.59
CA GLN A 75 -9.62 6.65 -2.31
C GLN A 75 -8.57 7.58 -1.69
N GLU A 76 -8.49 7.65 -0.36
CA GLU A 76 -7.45 8.45 0.30
C GLU A 76 -6.04 7.90 0.03
N GLU A 77 -5.88 6.59 -0.14
CA GLU A 77 -4.62 6.00 -0.62
C GLU A 77 -4.25 6.50 -2.03
N VAL A 78 -5.22 6.58 -2.95
CA VAL A 78 -5.00 7.15 -4.29
C VAL A 78 -4.61 8.62 -4.18
N ASP A 79 -5.37 9.41 -3.44
CA ASP A 79 -5.17 10.85 -3.32
C ASP A 79 -3.82 11.20 -2.67
N ARG A 80 -3.39 10.41 -1.67
CA ARG A 80 -2.11 10.59 -0.96
C ARG A 80 -0.90 10.36 -1.87
N LEU A 81 -1.04 9.57 -2.94
CA LEU A 81 0.05 9.37 -3.90
C LEU A 81 0.32 10.62 -4.74
N ASP A 82 -0.63 11.56 -4.84
CA ASP A 82 -0.45 12.84 -5.56
C ASP A 82 0.11 12.63 -6.99
N LEU A 83 -0.45 11.65 -7.70
CA LEU A 83 -0.04 11.30 -9.06
C LEU A 83 -0.82 12.10 -10.10
N ASP A 84 -0.18 12.42 -11.21
CA ASP A 84 -0.82 13.12 -12.32
C ASP A 84 -2.02 12.30 -12.88
N PRO A 85 -3.27 12.82 -12.81
CA PRO A 85 -4.45 12.13 -13.32
C PRO A 85 -4.48 12.00 -14.85
N GLY A 86 -3.64 12.76 -15.56
CA GLY A 86 -3.37 12.60 -16.99
C GLY A 86 -2.53 11.36 -17.31
N ALA A 87 -1.61 11.00 -16.41
CA ALA A 87 -0.67 9.89 -16.57
C ALA A 87 -1.12 8.58 -15.91
N TRP A 88 -2.08 8.62 -14.98
CA TRP A 88 -2.53 7.45 -14.24
C TRP A 88 -4.05 7.24 -14.33
N THR A 89 -4.46 5.98 -14.27
CA THR A 89 -5.87 5.58 -14.18
C THR A 89 -6.06 4.65 -12.99
N VAL A 90 -7.07 4.91 -12.17
CA VAL A 90 -7.53 3.98 -11.13
C VAL A 90 -8.28 2.83 -11.78
N ALA A 91 -7.73 1.62 -11.68
CA ALA A 91 -8.38 0.39 -12.13
C ALA A 91 -9.20 -0.27 -11.01
N VAL A 92 -8.70 -0.21 -9.77
CA VAL A 92 -9.38 -0.71 -8.56
C VAL A 92 -9.08 0.24 -7.41
N ALA A 93 -10.09 0.56 -6.60
CA ALA A 93 -9.94 1.21 -5.31
C ALA A 93 -11.10 0.75 -4.41
N GLU A 94 -10.88 -0.32 -3.64
CA GLU A 94 -11.93 -0.93 -2.82
C GLU A 94 -11.38 -1.51 -1.52
N THR A 95 -12.26 -1.61 -0.52
CA THR A 95 -11.97 -2.33 0.73
C THR A 95 -12.38 -3.78 0.55
N ARG A 96 -11.51 -4.72 0.94
CA ARG A 96 -11.76 -6.16 0.92
C ARG A 96 -11.70 -6.75 2.32
N GLU A 97 -12.57 -7.72 2.54
CA GLU A 97 -12.56 -8.54 3.75
C GLU A 97 -11.58 -9.70 3.61
N ARG A 98 -10.83 -9.98 4.67
CA ARG A 98 -9.93 -11.13 4.77
C ARG A 98 -10.20 -11.91 6.05
N GLN A 99 -10.55 -13.18 5.89
CA GLN A 99 -10.75 -14.11 7.00
C GLN A 99 -9.39 -14.54 7.57
N VAL A 100 -9.26 -14.49 8.90
CA VAL A 100 -8.06 -14.85 9.65
C VAL A 100 -8.42 -15.56 10.96
N THR A 101 -7.42 -16.18 11.58
CA THR A 101 -7.49 -16.63 12.96
C THR A 101 -6.90 -15.56 13.87
N ASP A 102 -7.63 -15.15 14.89
CA ASP A 102 -7.17 -14.18 15.88
C ASP A 102 -6.17 -14.81 16.87
N PRO A 103 -5.54 -14.01 17.76
CA PRO A 103 -4.59 -14.53 18.74
C PRO A 103 -5.16 -15.55 19.74
N ASP A 104 -6.47 -15.56 19.96
CA ASP A 104 -7.18 -16.49 20.85
C ASP A 104 -7.70 -17.75 20.10
N GLY A 105 -7.36 -17.89 18.81
CA GLY A 105 -7.71 -19.03 17.98
C GLY A 105 -9.11 -18.97 17.35
N GLN A 106 -9.82 -17.84 17.43
CA GLN A 106 -11.15 -17.65 16.89
C GLN A 106 -11.12 -17.09 15.46
N ALA A 107 -12.20 -17.29 14.71
CA ALA A 107 -12.34 -16.69 13.39
C ALA A 107 -12.59 -15.18 13.51
N ALA A 108 -11.91 -14.40 12.66
CA ALA A 108 -12.05 -12.96 12.62
C ALA A 108 -11.90 -12.42 11.19
N THR A 109 -12.42 -11.21 10.95
CA THR A 109 -12.33 -10.51 9.67
C THR A 109 -11.41 -9.30 9.80
N LEU A 110 -10.48 -9.15 8.87
CA LEU A 110 -9.71 -7.94 8.66
C LEU A 110 -10.24 -7.17 7.45
N LEU A 111 -10.09 -5.85 7.49
CA LEU A 111 -10.41 -4.97 6.36
C LEU A 111 -9.10 -4.43 5.78
N ASP A 112 -8.86 -4.72 4.51
CA ASP A 112 -7.69 -4.28 3.77
C ASP A 112 -8.12 -3.41 2.57
N ALA A 113 -7.42 -2.32 2.31
CA ALA A 113 -7.61 -1.50 1.12
C ALA A 113 -6.77 -2.04 -0.04
N VAL A 114 -7.41 -2.24 -1.18
CA VAL A 114 -6.76 -2.64 -2.43
C VAL A 114 -6.90 -1.55 -3.47
N VAL A 115 -5.75 -1.01 -3.89
CA VAL A 115 -5.66 0.01 -4.93
C VAL A 115 -4.79 -0.52 -6.06
N LEU A 116 -5.35 -0.55 -7.27
CA LEU A 116 -4.64 -0.87 -8.49
C LEU A 116 -4.69 0.35 -9.40
N LEU A 117 -3.52 0.90 -9.72
CA LEU A 117 -3.35 1.99 -10.67
C LEU A 117 -2.63 1.48 -11.90
N ARG A 118 -3.00 2.01 -13.07
CA ARG A 118 -2.30 1.78 -14.33
C ARG A 118 -1.66 3.06 -14.81
N ARG A 119 -0.37 3.00 -15.16
CA ARG A 119 0.35 4.09 -15.82
C ARG A 119 -0.01 4.09 -17.32
N ARG A 120 -0.40 5.24 -17.86
CA ARG A 120 -0.72 5.41 -19.29
C ARG A 120 0.53 5.58 -20.13
#